data_AF-A0A5C7FQC1-F1
#
_entry.id   AF-A0A5C7FQC1-F1
#
_cell.length_a   1.000
_cell.length_b   1.000
_cell.length_c   1.000
_cell.angle_alpha   90.00
_cell.angle_beta   90.00
_cell.angle_gamma   90.00
#
_symmetry.space_group_name_H-M   'P 1'
#
loop_
_entity.id
_entity.type
_entity.pdbx_description
1 polymer ?
#
loop_
_entity_poly.entity_id
_entity_poly.type
_entity_poly.pdbx_seq_one_letter_code
_entity_poly.pdbx_strand_id
1 'polypeptide(L)'
;MRLFTSFLFLFAFCASVSAQSCKSAPSVVSDLNRQISKILKTRGCAPSNFPTCLTNPTTYLHLTKEMVKYWNGRSSNWATIGPRRLDFGNYENGRIVSTGGRMYISCVPANKSTMTVDIKELDGKGKTSYVICKVDKDGRYTKLKTGWFNEVNSQKSNKRESRQHTLKGVKGHIISIHFDGKSAGNTFQYKVRVK
;
A
#
# COMPACT_ATOMS: atom_id res chain seq x y z
N MET A 1 -59.89 16.28 21.93
CA MET A 1 -58.65 16.98 21.53
C MET A 1 -57.54 15.94 21.43
N ARG A 2 -57.19 15.52 20.20
CA ARG A 2 -56.23 14.42 19.95
C ARG A 2 -54.83 15.02 19.82
N LEU A 3 -53.91 14.65 20.71
CA LEU A 3 -52.48 14.93 20.58
C LEU A 3 -51.79 13.69 19.99
N PHE A 4 -51.42 13.77 18.71
CA PHE A 4 -50.49 12.85 18.07
C PHE A 4 -49.07 13.37 18.30
N THR A 5 -48.33 12.74 19.20
CA THR A 5 -46.88 12.91 19.32
C THR A 5 -46.17 11.89 18.44
N SER A 6 -45.80 12.31 17.23
CA SER A 6 -44.89 11.58 16.35
C SER A 6 -43.46 11.67 16.87
N PHE A 7 -42.93 10.57 17.39
CA PHE A 7 -41.51 10.41 17.70
C PHE A 7 -40.76 10.05 16.40
N LEU A 8 -40.09 11.04 15.79
CA LEU A 8 -39.22 10.83 14.64
C LEU A 8 -37.87 10.28 15.13
N PHE A 9 -37.66 8.97 15.00
CA PHE A 9 -36.34 8.35 15.21
C PHE A 9 -35.43 8.71 14.01
N LEU A 10 -34.55 9.70 14.18
CA LEU A 10 -33.44 9.94 13.26
C LEU A 10 -32.42 8.80 13.43
N PHE A 11 -32.45 7.82 12.53
CA PHE A 11 -31.30 6.95 12.28
C PHE A 11 -30.18 7.79 11.67
N ALA A 12 -29.24 8.24 12.50
CA ALA A 12 -27.95 8.74 12.04
C ALA A 12 -27.19 7.58 11.39
N PHE A 13 -27.41 7.38 10.09
CA PHE A 13 -26.46 6.65 9.25
C PHE A 13 -25.16 7.45 9.24
N CYS A 14 -24.22 7.10 10.12
CA CYS A 14 -22.82 7.42 9.93
C CYS A 14 -22.36 6.70 8.66
N ALA A 15 -22.58 7.33 7.51
CA ALA A 15 -21.88 6.97 6.29
C ALA A 15 -20.38 7.17 6.58
N SER A 16 -19.68 6.06 6.81
CA SER A 16 -18.24 6.02 6.94
C SER A 16 -17.61 6.77 5.78
N VAL A 17 -17.05 7.94 6.08
CA VAL A 17 -16.26 8.75 5.15
C VAL A 17 -15.33 7.82 4.37
N SER A 18 -15.51 7.81 3.05
CA SER A 18 -14.85 6.94 2.11
C SER A 18 -13.34 6.89 2.34
N ALA A 19 -12.79 5.68 2.38
CA ALA A 19 -11.37 5.39 2.38
C ALA A 19 -10.71 5.83 1.05
N GLN A 20 -10.61 7.13 0.82
CA GLN A 20 -10.33 7.73 -0.49
C GLN A 20 -8.85 7.72 -0.91
N SER A 21 -8.02 6.83 -0.35
CA SER A 21 -6.57 6.85 -0.59
C SER A 21 -5.89 5.49 -0.72
N CYS A 22 -6.63 4.39 -0.52
CA CYS A 22 -6.10 3.02 -0.67
C CYS A 22 -6.43 2.39 -2.02
N LYS A 23 -7.62 2.66 -2.58
CA LYS A 23 -8.05 2.01 -3.83
C LYS A 23 -7.38 2.67 -5.02
N SER A 24 -6.29 2.06 -5.44
CA SER A 24 -5.48 2.56 -6.55
C SER A 24 -4.78 1.38 -7.21
N ALA A 25 -4.93 1.32 -8.54
CA ALA A 25 -4.56 0.19 -9.39
C ALA A 25 -5.24 -1.16 -9.03
N PRO A 26 -6.59 -1.21 -8.91
CA PRO A 26 -7.30 -2.44 -8.59
C PRO A 26 -7.10 -3.57 -9.63
N SER A 27 -6.93 -3.21 -10.90
CA SER A 27 -6.61 -4.17 -11.96
C SER A 27 -5.25 -4.84 -11.75
N VAL A 28 -4.22 -4.06 -11.38
CA VAL A 28 -2.89 -4.59 -11.06
C VAL A 28 -2.97 -5.54 -9.87
N VAL A 29 -3.64 -5.15 -8.78
CA VAL A 29 -3.79 -6.03 -7.62
C VAL A 29 -4.57 -7.30 -7.94
N SER A 30 -5.65 -7.21 -8.73
CA SER A 30 -6.40 -8.36 -9.21
C SER A 30 -5.50 -9.33 -9.99
N ASP A 31 -4.69 -8.80 -10.90
CA ASP A 31 -3.74 -9.58 -11.71
C ASP A 31 -2.67 -10.26 -10.85
N LEU A 32 -2.12 -9.54 -9.86
CA LEU A 32 -1.18 -10.09 -8.90
C LEU A 32 -1.81 -11.20 -8.06
N ASN A 33 -2.98 -10.98 -7.46
CA ASN A 33 -3.67 -11.98 -6.64
C ASN A 33 -4.03 -13.23 -7.45
N ARG A 34 -4.43 -13.07 -8.72
CA ARG A 34 -4.68 -14.18 -9.64
C ARG A 34 -3.40 -15.00 -9.87
N GLN A 35 -2.29 -14.33 -10.17
CA GLN A 35 -1.02 -14.99 -10.44
C GLN A 35 -0.44 -15.66 -9.18
N ILE A 36 -0.49 -15.00 -8.02
CA ILE A 36 -0.11 -15.57 -6.72
C ILE A 36 -0.91 -16.85 -6.45
N SER A 37 -2.22 -16.79 -6.63
CA SER A 37 -3.10 -17.95 -6.42
C SER A 37 -2.75 -19.10 -7.36
N LYS A 38 -2.43 -18.81 -8.63
CA LYS A 38 -1.99 -19.82 -9.60
C LYS A 38 -0.69 -20.50 -9.15
N ILE A 39 0.33 -19.72 -8.79
CA ILE A 39 1.64 -20.24 -8.37
C ILE A 39 1.53 -21.03 -7.05
N LEU A 40 0.77 -20.54 -6.07
CA LEU A 40 0.60 -21.25 -4.81
C LEU A 40 -0.11 -22.60 -5.01
N LYS A 41 -1.12 -22.66 -5.88
CA LYS A 41 -1.83 -23.92 -6.21
C LYS A 41 -0.90 -24.95 -6.85
N THR A 42 0.01 -24.56 -7.75
CA THR A 42 0.98 -25.52 -8.34
C THR A 42 1.99 -26.05 -7.32
N ARG A 43 2.10 -25.42 -6.15
CA ARG A 43 2.93 -25.85 -5.01
C ARG A 43 2.13 -26.60 -3.94
N GLY A 44 0.89 -27.00 -4.23
CA GLY A 44 0.05 -27.77 -3.31
C GLY A 44 -0.66 -26.93 -2.24
N CYS A 45 -0.68 -25.60 -2.38
CA CYS A 45 -1.38 -24.73 -1.44
C CYS A 45 -2.86 -24.58 -1.83
N ALA A 46 -3.73 -24.66 -0.83
CA ALA A 46 -5.15 -24.38 -0.94
C ALA A 46 -5.44 -22.93 -0.48
N PRO A 47 -6.46 -22.24 -1.02
CA PRO A 47 -6.78 -20.87 -0.61
C PRO A 47 -6.93 -20.68 0.91
N SER A 48 -7.42 -21.69 1.63
CA SER A 48 -7.57 -21.70 3.08
C SER A 48 -6.23 -21.73 3.84
N ASN A 49 -5.16 -22.26 3.24
CA ASN A 49 -3.84 -22.40 3.87
C ASN A 49 -2.75 -21.51 3.25
N PHE A 50 -3.10 -20.60 2.34
CA PHE A 50 -2.14 -19.70 1.69
C PHE A 50 -1.23 -18.98 2.69
N PRO A 51 -1.72 -18.35 3.78
CA PRO A 51 -0.82 -17.71 4.75
C PRO A 51 0.20 -18.67 5.37
N THR A 52 -0.19 -19.92 5.61
CA THR A 52 0.71 -20.96 6.12
C THR A 52 1.74 -21.36 5.06
N CYS A 53 1.35 -21.52 3.80
CA CYS A 53 2.29 -21.78 2.71
C CYS A 53 3.39 -20.73 2.56
N LEU A 54 3.10 -19.47 2.88
CA LEU A 54 4.09 -18.38 2.82
C LEU A 54 5.19 -18.51 3.88
N THR A 55 5.03 -19.34 4.92
CA THR A 55 6.10 -19.57 5.90
C THR A 55 7.12 -20.60 5.44
N ASN A 56 6.81 -21.40 4.42
CA ASN A 56 7.76 -22.33 3.83
C ASN A 56 8.77 -21.54 2.96
N PRO A 57 10.07 -21.50 3.32
CA PRO A 57 11.04 -20.63 2.64
C PRO A 57 11.21 -20.96 1.16
N THR A 58 11.22 -22.25 0.81
CA THR A 58 11.36 -22.72 -0.58
C THR A 58 10.17 -22.28 -1.44
N THR A 59 8.96 -22.40 -0.91
CA THR A 59 7.73 -21.98 -1.58
C THR A 59 7.68 -20.47 -1.73
N TYR A 60 8.04 -19.73 -0.68
CA TYR A 60 8.06 -18.27 -0.72
C TYR A 60 9.12 -17.71 -1.67
N LEU A 61 10.32 -18.33 -1.72
CA LEU A 61 11.38 -17.98 -2.66
C LEU A 61 10.94 -18.24 -4.11
N HIS A 62 10.32 -19.39 -4.38
CA HIS A 62 9.79 -19.70 -5.71
C HIS A 62 8.69 -18.71 -6.12
N LEU A 63 7.73 -18.44 -5.23
CA LEU A 63 6.68 -17.44 -5.45
C LEU A 63 7.30 -16.07 -5.79
N THR A 64 8.29 -15.63 -5.02
CA THR A 64 8.96 -14.35 -5.24
C THR A 64 9.61 -14.29 -6.62
N LYS A 65 10.35 -15.32 -7.02
CA LYS A 65 10.99 -15.40 -8.35
C LYS A 65 9.96 -15.32 -9.49
N GLU A 66 8.89 -16.11 -9.41
CA GLU A 66 7.85 -16.14 -10.43
C GLU A 66 7.05 -14.83 -10.49
N MET A 67 6.75 -14.22 -9.34
CA MET A 67 6.05 -12.93 -9.28
C MET A 67 6.91 -11.77 -9.76
N VAL A 68 8.23 -11.79 -9.51
CA VAL A 68 9.18 -10.83 -10.08
C VAL A 68 9.21 -10.96 -11.60
N LYS A 69 9.30 -12.19 -12.13
CA LYS A 69 9.24 -12.45 -13.57
C LYS A 69 7.92 -11.96 -14.18
N TYR A 70 6.80 -12.28 -13.54
CA TYR A 70 5.47 -11.83 -13.96
C TYR A 70 5.36 -10.30 -13.98
N TRP A 71 5.79 -9.63 -12.91
CA TRP A 71 5.79 -8.18 -12.82
C TRP A 71 6.63 -7.57 -13.95
N ASN A 72 7.85 -8.05 -14.16
CA ASN A 72 8.75 -7.51 -15.18
C ASN A 72 8.15 -7.67 -16.59
N GLY A 73 7.55 -8.82 -16.89
CA GLY A 73 6.89 -9.07 -18.19
C GLY A 73 5.60 -8.27 -18.42
N ARG A 74 4.98 -7.75 -17.35
CA ARG A 74 3.80 -6.88 -17.41
C ARG A 74 4.13 -5.40 -17.23
N SER A 75 5.35 -5.10 -16.78
CA SER A 75 5.74 -3.75 -16.41
C SER A 75 5.54 -2.80 -17.58
N SER A 76 5.95 -3.13 -18.81
CA SER A 76 5.71 -2.33 -20.02
C SER A 76 4.23 -1.94 -20.24
N ASN A 77 3.28 -2.80 -19.89
CA ASN A 77 1.83 -2.53 -20.02
C ASN A 77 1.29 -1.66 -18.87
N TRP A 78 1.94 -1.66 -17.71
CA TRP A 78 1.56 -0.88 -16.53
C TRP A 78 2.44 0.38 -16.32
N ALA A 79 3.57 0.53 -17.04
CA ALA A 79 4.75 1.26 -16.57
C ALA A 79 4.74 2.78 -16.73
N THR A 80 3.93 3.39 -17.60
CA THR A 80 4.16 4.82 -17.87
C THR A 80 3.75 5.70 -16.68
N ILE A 81 2.67 5.34 -15.98
CA ILE A 81 2.12 6.10 -14.84
C ILE A 81 1.75 5.18 -13.66
N GLY A 82 1.75 3.86 -13.86
CA GLY A 82 1.23 2.89 -12.89
C GLY A 82 2.11 2.66 -11.65
N PRO A 83 1.67 1.74 -10.77
CA PRO A 83 2.39 1.42 -9.55
C PRO A 83 3.78 0.84 -9.83
N ARG A 84 4.72 1.14 -8.94
CA ARG A 84 6.05 0.54 -8.91
C ARG A 84 6.04 -0.71 -8.05
N ARG A 85 6.96 -1.64 -8.37
CA ARG A 85 7.16 -2.82 -7.54
C ARG A 85 7.75 -2.40 -6.21
N LEU A 86 7.34 -3.08 -5.15
CA LEU A 86 7.91 -2.99 -3.82
C LEU A 86 8.52 -4.34 -3.46
N ASP A 87 9.85 -4.42 -3.41
CA ASP A 87 10.55 -5.61 -2.97
C ASP A 87 10.84 -5.51 -1.46
N PHE A 88 10.36 -6.48 -0.69
CA PHE A 88 10.60 -6.49 0.75
C PHE A 88 12.10 -6.57 1.07
N GLY A 89 12.54 -5.78 2.04
CA GLY A 89 13.94 -5.65 2.45
C GLY A 89 14.73 -4.57 1.70
N ASN A 90 14.28 -4.16 0.51
CA ASN A 90 14.97 -3.18 -0.34
C ASN A 90 14.41 -1.77 -0.16
N TYR A 91 15.28 -0.77 -0.36
CA TYR A 91 14.82 0.61 -0.48
C TYR A 91 14.46 0.93 -1.92
N GLU A 92 13.28 1.49 -2.09
CA GLU A 92 12.83 2.08 -3.34
C GLU A 92 12.95 3.60 -3.26
N ASN A 93 13.63 4.20 -4.24
CA ASN A 93 13.74 5.65 -4.34
C ASN A 93 12.56 6.24 -5.11
N GLY A 94 12.09 7.39 -4.67
CA GLY A 94 10.94 8.07 -5.25
C GLY A 94 11.13 9.59 -5.24
N ARG A 95 10.46 10.24 -6.21
CA ARG A 95 10.33 11.69 -6.29
C ARG A 95 8.89 12.04 -6.61
N ILE A 96 8.30 12.90 -5.79
CA ILE A 96 7.03 13.57 -6.06
C ILE A 96 7.35 14.96 -6.61
N VAL A 97 6.66 15.36 -7.67
CA VAL A 97 6.77 16.68 -8.29
C VAL A 97 5.41 17.32 -8.26
N SER A 98 5.32 18.55 -7.75
CA SER A 98 4.09 19.30 -7.64
C SER A 98 2.99 18.50 -6.91
N THR A 99 1.80 18.40 -7.49
CA THR A 99 0.66 17.62 -7.01
C THR A 99 0.64 16.17 -7.54
N GLY A 100 1.78 15.65 -8.01
CA GLY A 100 1.88 14.30 -8.52
C GLY A 100 1.74 13.22 -7.44
N GLY A 101 1.56 11.98 -7.87
CA GLY A 101 1.48 10.81 -6.99
C GLY A 101 2.50 9.73 -7.35
N ARG A 102 2.81 8.86 -6.39
CA ARG A 102 3.61 7.65 -6.63
C ARG A 102 3.10 6.50 -5.79
N MET A 103 2.93 5.36 -6.43
CA MET A 103 2.48 4.14 -5.79
C MET A 103 3.54 3.06 -5.79
N TYR A 104 3.56 2.28 -4.71
CA TYR A 104 4.30 1.05 -4.58
C TYR A 104 3.34 -0.07 -4.20
N ILE A 105 3.51 -1.25 -4.81
CA ILE A 105 2.73 -2.46 -4.51
C ILE A 105 3.71 -3.63 -4.40
N SER A 106 3.61 -4.41 -3.32
CA SER A 106 4.44 -5.61 -3.18
C SER A 106 4.04 -6.66 -4.21
N CYS A 107 5.03 -7.23 -4.91
CA CYS A 107 4.76 -8.27 -5.91
C CYS A 107 4.36 -9.62 -5.28
N VAL A 108 4.64 -9.79 -3.99
CA VAL A 108 4.25 -10.96 -3.18
C VAL A 108 3.51 -10.51 -1.91
N PRO A 109 2.66 -11.37 -1.32
CA PRO A 109 2.07 -11.10 -0.02
C PRO A 109 3.11 -11.21 1.10
N ALA A 110 2.93 -10.48 2.19
CA ALA A 110 3.80 -10.58 3.36
C ALA A 110 3.79 -12.00 3.95
N ASN A 111 4.96 -12.55 4.26
CA ASN A 111 5.10 -13.84 4.94
C ASN A 111 5.14 -13.75 6.48
N LYS A 112 5.25 -12.54 7.03
CA LYS A 112 5.28 -12.27 8.48
C LYS A 112 3.98 -11.60 8.94
N SER A 113 3.59 -11.86 10.19
CA SER A 113 2.42 -11.21 10.82
C SER A 113 2.65 -9.73 11.08
N THR A 114 3.91 -9.33 11.24
CA THR A 114 4.34 -7.96 11.49
C THR A 114 5.41 -7.57 10.49
N MET A 115 5.31 -6.37 9.93
CA MET A 115 6.33 -5.76 9.09
C MET A 115 6.56 -4.31 9.50
N THR A 116 7.72 -3.76 9.19
CA THR A 116 8.04 -2.35 9.44
C THR A 116 8.19 -1.61 8.13
N VAL A 117 7.44 -0.51 7.97
CA VAL A 117 7.63 0.46 6.89
C VAL A 117 8.56 1.56 7.38
N ASP A 118 9.59 1.85 6.62
CA ASP A 118 10.59 2.88 6.88
C ASP A 118 10.60 3.85 5.69
N ILE A 119 10.18 5.09 5.93
CA ILE A 119 10.12 6.16 4.92
C ILE A 119 11.08 7.26 5.36
N LYS A 120 12.01 7.62 4.48
CA LYS A 120 13.00 8.67 4.75
C LYS A 120 12.93 9.73 3.67
N GLU A 121 12.80 10.97 4.10
CA GLU A 121 13.03 12.12 3.24
C GLU A 121 14.51 12.19 2.87
N LEU A 122 14.77 12.45 1.59
CA LEU A 122 16.10 12.67 1.06
C LEU A 122 16.34 14.15 0.76
N ASP A 123 15.35 14.81 0.15
CA ASP A 123 15.44 16.20 -0.27
C ASP A 123 14.05 16.78 -0.64
N GLY A 124 13.98 18.10 -0.85
CA GLY A 124 12.78 18.81 -1.27
C GLY A 124 12.02 19.47 -0.12
N LYS A 125 10.98 20.22 -0.47
CA LYS A 125 10.10 20.94 0.49
C LYS A 125 8.61 20.74 0.20
N GLY A 126 8.29 19.86 -0.75
CA GLY A 126 6.91 19.58 -1.14
C GLY A 126 6.16 18.88 0.00
N LYS A 127 5.03 19.46 0.42
CA LYS A 127 4.11 18.80 1.35
C LYS A 127 3.63 17.52 0.71
N THR A 128 3.86 16.38 1.37
CA THR A 128 3.54 15.06 0.81
C THR A 128 2.84 14.22 1.86
N SER A 129 1.66 13.69 1.49
CA SER A 129 0.98 12.66 2.28
C SER A 129 1.41 11.28 1.85
N TYR A 130 1.31 10.32 2.77
CA TYR A 130 1.37 8.90 2.42
C TYR A 130 0.27 8.11 3.09
N VAL A 131 -0.13 7.02 2.44
CA VAL A 131 -1.10 6.05 2.93
C VAL A 131 -0.56 4.65 2.71
N ILE A 132 -0.57 3.83 3.75
CA ILE A 132 -0.14 2.44 3.74
C ILE A 132 -1.38 1.57 3.93
N CYS A 133 -1.58 0.61 3.03
CA CYS A 133 -2.71 -0.29 3.03
C CYS A 133 -2.25 -1.73 2.88
N LYS A 134 -3.02 -2.67 3.45
CA LYS A 134 -2.94 -4.09 3.09
C LYS A 134 -4.07 -4.44 2.14
N VAL A 135 -3.83 -5.39 1.26
CA VAL A 135 -4.84 -5.89 0.32
C VAL A 135 -4.94 -7.40 0.44
N ASP A 136 -6.16 -7.89 0.66
CA ASP A 136 -6.40 -9.33 0.74
C ASP A 136 -6.49 -9.98 -0.65
N LYS A 137 -6.63 -11.31 -0.66
CA LYS A 137 -6.75 -12.13 -1.88
C LYS A 137 -7.95 -11.75 -2.77
N ASP A 138 -8.97 -11.13 -2.19
CA ASP A 138 -10.21 -10.72 -2.86
C ASP A 138 -10.12 -9.27 -3.34
N GLY A 139 -8.95 -8.63 -3.21
CA GLY A 139 -8.71 -7.26 -3.66
C GLY A 139 -9.28 -6.20 -2.71
N ARG A 140 -9.65 -6.56 -1.48
CA ARG A 140 -10.17 -5.62 -0.49
C ARG A 140 -9.03 -4.92 0.22
N TYR A 141 -8.99 -3.59 0.07
CA TYR A 141 -7.99 -2.75 0.71
C TYR A 141 -8.41 -2.41 2.14
N THR A 142 -7.49 -2.56 3.09
CA THR A 142 -7.62 -2.08 4.46
C THR A 142 -6.53 -1.05 4.73
N LYS A 143 -6.92 0.18 5.09
CA LYS A 143 -6.00 1.24 5.50
C LYS A 143 -5.31 0.85 6.81
N LEU A 144 -3.99 0.95 6.84
CA LEU A 144 -3.19 0.63 8.04
C LEU A 144 -2.64 1.88 8.71
N LYS A 145 -2.08 2.79 7.91
CA LYS A 145 -1.41 4.01 8.40
C LYS A 145 -1.53 5.13 7.39
N THR A 146 -1.46 6.36 7.89
CA THR A 146 -1.35 7.59 7.10
C THR A 146 -0.38 8.54 7.79
N GLY A 147 0.18 9.47 7.04
CA GLY A 147 0.94 10.57 7.64
C GLY A 147 1.42 11.56 6.60
N TRP A 148 2.23 12.51 7.06
CA TRP A 148 2.66 13.67 6.29
C TRP A 148 4.15 13.98 6.50
N PHE A 149 4.74 14.54 5.45
CA PHE A 149 6.02 15.25 5.45
C PHE A 149 5.79 16.69 5.01
N ASN A 150 6.61 17.61 5.52
CA ASN A 150 6.59 19.02 5.12
C ASN A 150 5.22 19.69 5.29
N GLU A 151 4.46 19.26 6.30
CA GLU A 151 3.13 19.77 6.58
C GLU A 151 3.17 21.17 7.19
N VAL A 152 4.12 21.41 8.10
CA VAL A 152 4.36 22.70 8.74
C VAL A 152 5.74 23.24 8.37
N ASN A 153 5.93 24.55 8.51
CA ASN A 153 7.16 25.21 8.03
C ASN A 153 8.44 24.72 8.73
N SER A 154 8.38 24.35 10.01
CA SER A 154 9.53 23.78 10.74
C SER A 154 10.01 22.44 10.15
N GLN A 155 9.09 21.64 9.58
CA GLN A 155 9.44 20.40 8.89
C GLN A 155 10.15 20.69 7.56
N LYS A 156 9.71 21.72 6.82
CA LYS A 156 10.34 22.14 5.54
C LYS A 156 11.78 22.64 5.69
N SER A 157 12.13 23.13 6.87
CA SER A 157 13.51 23.50 7.22
C SER A 157 14.34 22.30 7.71
N ASN A 158 13.69 21.23 8.17
CA ASN A 158 14.36 20.03 8.68
C ASN A 158 14.66 19.07 7.52
N LYS A 159 15.87 19.15 6.99
CA LYS A 159 16.28 18.24 5.92
C LYS A 159 16.54 16.86 6.51
N ARG A 160 15.77 15.84 6.09
CA ARG A 160 15.94 14.38 6.34
C ARG A 160 15.07 13.80 7.44
N GLU A 161 13.80 14.17 7.48
CA GLU A 161 12.86 13.50 8.38
C GLU A 161 12.68 12.01 8.05
N SER A 162 12.35 11.21 9.06
CA SER A 162 12.01 9.80 8.90
C SER A 162 10.67 9.48 9.56
N ARG A 163 9.97 8.49 9.02
CA ARG A 163 8.74 7.92 9.56
C ARG A 163 8.85 6.42 9.56
N GLN A 164 8.64 5.80 10.71
CA GLN A 164 8.65 4.36 10.86
C GLN A 164 7.31 3.87 11.39
N HIS A 165 6.76 2.84 10.75
CA HIS A 165 5.46 2.27 11.11
C HIS A 165 5.54 0.76 11.23
N THR A 166 5.15 0.23 12.39
CA THR A 166 4.90 -1.20 12.55
C THR A 166 3.49 -1.55 12.06
N LEU A 167 3.42 -2.41 11.06
CA LEU A 167 2.17 -2.96 10.52
C LEU A 167 1.89 -4.31 11.18
N LYS A 168 0.67 -4.51 11.68
CA LYS A 168 0.23 -5.77 12.32
C LYS A 168 -0.83 -6.47 11.45
N GLY A 169 -0.90 -7.79 11.55
CA GLY A 169 -1.91 -8.60 10.85
C GLY A 169 -1.82 -8.50 9.33
N VAL A 170 -0.58 -8.44 8.81
CA VAL A 170 -0.31 -8.26 7.38
C VAL A 170 0.03 -9.55 6.64
N LYS A 171 0.28 -10.65 7.35
CA LYS A 171 0.59 -11.96 6.76
C LYS A 171 -0.48 -12.34 5.72
N GLY A 172 -0.05 -12.80 4.55
CA GLY A 172 -0.94 -13.18 3.46
C GLY A 172 -1.52 -12.02 2.66
N HIS A 173 -1.17 -10.77 2.97
CA HIS A 173 -1.66 -9.59 2.26
C HIS A 173 -0.58 -8.93 1.42
N ILE A 174 -0.97 -8.38 0.28
CA ILE A 174 -0.14 -7.44 -0.49
C ILE A 174 -0.06 -6.12 0.28
N ILE A 175 1.10 -5.49 0.30
CA ILE A 175 1.29 -4.14 0.87
C ILE A 175 1.27 -3.13 -0.26
N SER A 176 0.47 -2.08 -0.10
CA SER A 176 0.47 -0.92 -1.00
C SER A 176 0.82 0.34 -0.21
N ILE A 177 1.66 1.19 -0.80
CA ILE A 177 2.04 2.49 -0.27
C ILE A 177 1.82 3.53 -1.36
N HIS A 178 1.00 4.54 -1.06
CA HIS A 178 0.73 5.65 -1.97
C HIS A 178 1.24 6.95 -1.37
N PHE A 179 2.02 7.69 -2.13
CA PHE A 179 2.49 9.04 -1.84
C PHE A 179 1.77 10.03 -2.75
N ASP A 180 1.36 11.17 -2.20
CA ASP A 180 0.58 12.18 -2.92
C ASP A 180 1.02 13.58 -2.50
N GLY A 181 1.50 14.36 -3.49
CA GLY A 181 2.01 15.71 -3.33
C GLY A 181 0.90 16.74 -3.20
N LYS A 182 1.07 17.69 -2.30
CA LYS A 182 0.10 18.76 -1.98
C LYS A 182 0.69 20.15 -2.09
N SER A 183 1.77 20.31 -2.84
CA SER A 183 2.41 21.61 -3.06
C SER A 183 2.66 21.82 -4.53
N ALA A 184 2.08 22.87 -5.11
CA ALA A 184 2.40 23.28 -6.47
C ALA A 184 3.87 23.71 -6.57
N GLY A 185 4.56 23.29 -7.63
CA GLY A 185 5.92 23.73 -7.96
C GLY A 185 7.06 23.19 -7.08
N ASN A 186 6.76 22.52 -5.96
CA ASN A 186 7.77 21.93 -5.09
C ASN A 186 7.95 20.44 -5.35
N THR A 187 9.13 19.91 -4.99
CA THR A 187 9.44 18.48 -5.08
C THR A 187 9.64 17.88 -3.70
N PHE A 188 9.48 16.56 -3.60
CA PHE A 188 9.79 15.76 -2.43
C PHE A 188 10.47 14.46 -2.87
N GLN A 189 11.71 14.26 -2.46
CA GLN A 189 12.51 13.07 -2.74
C GLN A 189 12.58 12.21 -1.48
N TYR A 190 12.41 10.90 -1.64
CA TYR A 190 12.37 9.98 -0.52
C TYR A 190 12.92 8.61 -0.92
N LYS A 191 13.15 7.79 0.10
CA LYS A 191 13.26 6.34 -0.04
C LYS A 191 12.30 5.64 0.91
N VAL A 192 11.75 4.51 0.47
CA VAL A 192 10.80 3.70 1.23
C VAL A 192 11.22 2.24 1.23
N ARG A 193 11.07 1.56 2.36
CA ARG A 193 11.33 0.11 2.50
C ARG A 193 10.29 -0.53 3.41
N VAL A 194 9.99 -1.80 3.14
CA VAL A 194 9.18 -2.65 4.03
C VAL A 194 9.99 -3.90 4.42
N LYS A 195 10.12 -4.22 5.70
CA LYS A 195 10.98 -5.31 6.22
C LYS A 195 10.34 -6.14 7.34
#